data_AF-A0A8H3EHN3-F1
#
_entry.id   AF-A0A8H3EHN3-F1
#
_cell.length_a   1.000
_cell.length_b   1.000
_cell.length_c   1.000
_cell.angle_alpha   90.00
_cell.angle_beta   90.00
_cell.angle_gamma   90.00
#
_symmetry.space_group_name_H-M   'P 1'
#
loop_
_entity.id
_entity.type
_entity.pdbx_description
1 polymer ?
#
loop_
_entity_poly.entity_id
_entity_poly.type
_entity_poly.pdbx_seq_one_letter_code
_entity_poly.pdbx_strand_id
1 'polypeptide(L)'
;MMRDNASQTQRQRLEIPLVKALGISTRPQHARLNQLIFARLPLALPPHSLAAQPYAQGLLRFASIYHAFESAWRILSEYEPASELPLETAVILSSLIHLHVPELARSDRLEEDLSLLLDAPRSEIADRIRHPVSQRTCDFVNHIRDVARNRPHALIAYSWVLYMALFNGGRWIREQLATARDISWFPLSESAVELSPEDNSTGLSFWYFDSDEDGDDIKADFSARLSEVGSMFSTDQKEDIIDEAKTVFERCAEMIEELDHTQQKGANELVTEDETSSWSGLYEFLRLLLPMVVMQLLVVLLKRISGIRVRAPLPFRKLEKKEN
;
A
#
# COMPACT_ATOMS: atom_id res chain seq x y z
N MET A 1 18.69 -19.87 -42.62
CA MET A 1 17.64 -20.45 -41.76
C MET A 1 17.73 -20.05 -40.28
N MET A 2 18.80 -20.33 -39.51
CA MET A 2 18.87 -19.86 -38.10
C MET A 2 19.18 -18.34 -37.94
N ARG A 3 19.89 -17.70 -38.88
CA ARG A 3 20.15 -16.25 -38.86
C ARG A 3 18.92 -15.40 -39.26
N ASP A 4 18.00 -15.97 -40.03
CA ASP A 4 16.82 -15.24 -40.52
C ASP A 4 15.75 -15.10 -39.43
N ASN A 5 15.68 -16.04 -38.49
CA ASN A 5 14.66 -16.06 -37.44
C ASN A 5 14.91 -15.00 -36.35
N ALA A 6 16.17 -14.75 -35.98
CA ALA A 6 16.52 -13.65 -35.07
C ALA A 6 16.21 -12.28 -35.70
N SER A 7 16.50 -12.13 -37.00
CA SER A 7 16.22 -10.92 -37.78
C SER A 7 14.72 -10.67 -37.97
N GLN A 8 13.92 -11.73 -38.15
CA GLN A 8 12.46 -11.65 -38.23
C GLN A 8 11.80 -11.40 -36.87
N THR A 9 12.32 -11.99 -35.79
CA THR A 9 11.81 -11.74 -34.42
C THR A 9 12.09 -10.29 -34.00
N GLN A 10 13.24 -9.75 -34.40
CA GLN A 10 13.61 -8.36 -34.16
C GLN A 10 12.87 -7.38 -35.10
N ARG A 11 12.55 -7.78 -36.33
CA ARG A 11 11.68 -7.02 -37.25
C ARG A 11 10.20 -7.04 -36.84
N GLN A 12 9.69 -8.13 -36.28
CA GLN A 12 8.32 -8.19 -35.74
C GLN A 12 8.18 -7.39 -34.43
N ARG A 13 9.26 -7.22 -33.65
CA ARG A 13 9.27 -6.28 -32.52
C ARG A 13 9.11 -4.81 -32.94
N LEU A 14 9.48 -4.45 -34.17
CA LEU A 14 9.44 -3.07 -34.68
C LEU A 14 8.04 -2.58 -35.09
N GLU A 15 7.03 -3.45 -35.19
CA GLU A 15 5.68 -3.08 -35.68
C GLU A 15 4.59 -3.04 -34.59
N ILE A 16 4.90 -3.42 -33.36
CA ILE A 16 3.91 -3.43 -32.28
C ILE A 16 3.75 -1.99 -31.76
N PRO A 17 2.53 -1.41 -31.75
CA PRO A 17 2.30 -0.09 -31.16
C PRO A 17 2.77 -0.03 -29.70
N LEU A 18 3.33 1.11 -29.29
CA LEU A 18 3.97 1.28 -27.97
C LEU A 18 3.06 0.81 -26.81
N VAL A 19 1.79 1.22 -26.81
CA VAL A 19 0.79 0.82 -25.79
C VAL A 19 0.67 -0.71 -25.68
N LYS A 20 0.61 -1.40 -26.82
CA LYS A 20 0.53 -2.87 -26.86
C LYS A 20 1.84 -3.51 -26.42
N ALA A 21 2.97 -2.95 -26.82
CA ALA A 21 4.30 -3.42 -26.43
C ALA A 21 4.53 -3.29 -24.91
N LEU A 22 4.13 -2.16 -24.32
CA LEU A 22 4.11 -1.94 -22.87
C LEU A 22 3.28 -3.02 -22.17
N GLY A 23 2.03 -3.19 -22.57
CA GLY A 23 1.11 -4.14 -21.95
C GLY A 23 1.50 -5.62 -22.11
N ILE A 24 2.36 -5.97 -23.08
CA ILE A 24 2.92 -7.33 -23.21
C ILE A 24 4.19 -7.48 -22.39
N SER A 25 5.08 -6.48 -22.45
CA SER A 25 6.44 -6.58 -21.92
C SER A 25 6.52 -6.45 -20.40
N THR A 26 5.52 -5.85 -19.77
CA THR A 26 5.46 -5.65 -18.31
C THR A 26 4.58 -6.66 -17.58
N ARG A 27 3.95 -7.60 -18.28
CA ARG A 27 3.03 -8.59 -17.67
C ARG A 27 3.67 -9.37 -16.50
N PRO A 28 4.92 -9.87 -16.60
CA PRO A 28 5.54 -10.59 -15.49
C PRO A 28 5.70 -9.70 -14.25
N GLN A 29 6.19 -8.47 -14.42
CA GLN A 29 6.39 -7.53 -13.33
C GLN A 29 5.05 -7.10 -12.70
N HIS A 30 4.03 -6.82 -13.52
CA HIS A 30 2.68 -6.53 -13.04
C HIS A 30 2.09 -7.70 -12.25
N ALA A 31 2.24 -8.95 -12.72
CA ALA A 31 1.77 -10.13 -12.01
C ALA A 31 2.44 -10.28 -10.63
N ARG A 32 3.76 -10.07 -10.56
CA ARG A 32 4.51 -10.06 -9.29
C ARG A 32 3.99 -8.96 -8.36
N LEU A 33 3.84 -7.73 -8.85
CA LEU A 33 3.35 -6.63 -8.04
C LEU A 33 1.94 -6.90 -7.50
N ASN A 34 1.03 -7.44 -8.33
CA ASN A 34 -0.31 -7.77 -7.89
C ASN A 34 -0.33 -8.87 -6.83
N GLN A 35 0.52 -9.90 -6.95
CA GLN A 35 0.64 -10.92 -5.91
C GLN A 35 1.03 -10.31 -4.56
N LEU A 36 1.97 -9.37 -4.57
CA LEU A 36 2.40 -8.65 -3.37
C LEU A 36 1.28 -7.78 -2.79
N ILE A 37 0.55 -7.04 -3.63
CA ILE A 37 -0.58 -6.20 -3.20
C ILE A 37 -1.70 -7.08 -2.62
N PHE A 38 -2.07 -8.18 -3.28
CA PHE A 38 -3.13 -9.08 -2.82
C PHE A 38 -2.78 -9.77 -1.51
N ALA A 39 -1.51 -10.07 -1.27
CA ALA A 39 -1.07 -10.65 0.00
C ALA A 39 -1.10 -9.63 1.15
N ARG A 40 -0.81 -8.35 0.87
CA ARG A 40 -0.55 -7.34 1.91
C ARG A 40 -1.72 -6.43 2.22
N LEU A 41 -2.49 -6.02 1.21
CA LEU A 41 -3.61 -5.11 1.42
C LEU A 41 -4.60 -5.64 2.48
N PRO A 42 -5.00 -6.93 2.47
CA PRO A 42 -5.90 -7.46 3.49
C PRO A 42 -5.34 -7.39 4.92
N LEU A 43 -4.01 -7.42 5.10
CA LEU A 43 -3.36 -7.30 6.42
C LEU A 43 -3.41 -5.87 6.95
N ALA A 44 -3.46 -4.89 6.05
CA ALA A 44 -3.60 -3.48 6.38
C ALA A 44 -5.06 -3.07 6.62
N LEU A 45 -6.03 -3.98 6.44
CA LEU A 45 -7.47 -3.73 6.52
C LEU A 45 -8.13 -4.56 7.64
N PRO A 46 -9.35 -4.21 8.07
CA PRO A 46 -10.12 -5.07 8.96
C PRO A 46 -10.39 -6.46 8.34
N PRO A 47 -10.44 -7.52 9.15
CA PRO A 47 -10.30 -7.53 10.62
C PRO A 47 -8.85 -7.53 11.12
N HIS A 48 -7.84 -7.56 10.24
CA HIS A 48 -6.42 -7.68 10.64
C HIS A 48 -5.86 -6.38 11.23
N SER A 49 -6.27 -5.24 10.70
CA SER A 49 -5.95 -3.92 11.24
C SER A 49 -7.21 -3.07 11.33
N LEU A 50 -7.51 -2.57 12.52
CA LEU A 50 -8.59 -1.60 12.74
C LEU A 50 -8.12 -0.16 12.53
N ALA A 51 -6.81 0.10 12.58
CA ALA A 51 -6.23 1.41 12.35
C ALA A 51 -5.99 1.65 10.85
N ALA A 52 -6.13 2.90 10.41
CA ALA A 52 -5.80 3.33 9.05
C ALA A 52 -4.28 3.43 8.82
N GLN A 53 -3.47 3.57 9.89
CA GLN A 53 -2.03 3.80 9.81
C GLN A 53 -1.27 2.81 8.91
N PRO A 54 -1.46 1.47 8.99
CA PRO A 54 -0.72 0.54 8.13
C PRO A 54 -0.99 0.74 6.64
N TYR A 55 -2.24 1.03 6.29
CA TYR A 55 -2.63 1.36 4.91
C TYR A 55 -2.04 2.70 4.48
N ALA A 56 -2.19 3.73 5.32
CA ALA A 56 -1.67 5.07 5.06
C ALA A 56 -0.14 5.09 4.93
N GLN A 57 0.59 4.26 5.67
CA GLN A 57 2.04 4.10 5.52
C GLN A 57 2.43 3.53 4.16
N GLY A 58 1.66 2.57 3.63
CA GLY A 58 1.84 2.07 2.28
C GLY A 58 1.55 3.16 1.25
N LEU A 59 0.42 3.86 1.40
CA LEU A 59 -0.01 4.93 0.50
C LEU A 59 0.97 6.11 0.49
N LEU A 60 1.56 6.47 1.62
CA LEU A 60 2.56 7.54 1.75
C LEU A 60 3.81 7.30 0.89
N ARG A 61 4.22 6.04 0.72
CA ARG A 61 5.34 5.70 -0.18
C ARG A 61 4.98 5.99 -1.63
N PHE A 62 3.79 5.56 -2.06
CA PHE A 62 3.29 5.87 -3.40
C PHE A 62 3.07 7.38 -3.59
N ALA A 63 2.61 8.11 -2.58
CA ALA A 63 2.50 9.57 -2.63
C ALA A 63 3.84 10.24 -2.96
N SER A 64 4.93 9.77 -2.37
CA SER A 64 6.29 10.24 -2.71
C SER A 64 6.65 10.03 -4.19
N ILE A 65 6.21 8.90 -4.76
CA ILE A 65 6.46 8.55 -6.17
C ILE A 65 5.62 9.43 -7.11
N TYR A 66 4.32 9.55 -6.85
CA TYR A 66 3.43 10.42 -7.63
C TYR A 66 3.92 11.87 -7.59
N HIS A 67 4.30 12.39 -6.42
CA HIS A 67 4.80 13.75 -6.28
C HIS A 67 6.08 14.01 -7.08
N ALA A 68 7.04 13.08 -6.99
CA ALA A 68 8.29 13.18 -7.73
C ALA A 68 8.07 13.15 -9.25
N PHE A 69 7.20 12.24 -9.70
CA PHE A 69 6.84 12.05 -11.10
C PHE A 69 6.07 13.25 -11.67
N GLU A 70 4.97 13.65 -11.04
CA GLU A 70 4.11 14.75 -11.50
C GLU A 70 4.85 16.08 -11.44
N SER A 71 5.68 16.31 -10.41
CA SER A 71 6.54 17.50 -10.36
C SER A 71 7.54 17.54 -11.51
N ALA A 72 8.20 16.41 -11.80
CA ALA A 72 9.15 16.34 -12.91
C ALA A 72 8.48 16.56 -14.27
N TRP A 73 7.30 15.96 -14.47
CA TRP A 73 6.51 16.14 -15.68
C TRP A 73 6.07 17.59 -15.86
N ARG A 74 5.56 18.21 -14.80
CA ARG A 74 5.13 19.61 -14.81
C ARG A 74 6.28 20.55 -15.17
N ILE A 75 7.45 20.38 -14.55
CA ILE A 75 8.65 21.18 -14.87
C ILE A 75 9.03 21.08 -16.35
N LEU A 76 8.97 19.88 -16.94
CA LEU A 76 9.26 19.68 -18.36
C LEU A 76 8.18 20.27 -19.28
N SER A 77 6.92 20.23 -18.84
CA SER A 77 5.79 20.75 -19.63
C SER A 77 5.73 22.28 -19.62
N GLU A 78 6.17 22.90 -18.53
CA GLU A 78 6.28 24.36 -18.37
C GLU A 78 7.61 24.92 -18.90
N TYR A 79 8.49 24.07 -19.45
CA TYR A 79 9.80 24.51 -19.91
C TYR A 79 9.68 25.37 -21.18
N GLU A 80 9.95 26.66 -21.04
CA GLU A 80 10.09 27.59 -22.16
C GLU A 80 11.57 27.74 -22.55
N PRO A 81 11.97 27.32 -23.77
CA PRO A 81 13.35 27.42 -24.18
C PRO A 81 13.71 28.86 -24.58
N ALA A 82 14.87 29.33 -24.14
CA ALA A 82 15.40 30.66 -24.51
C ALA A 82 15.89 30.75 -25.98
N SER A 83 16.05 29.61 -26.65
CA SER A 83 16.50 29.48 -28.04
C SER A 83 15.85 28.28 -28.71
N GLU A 84 15.97 28.16 -30.04
CA GLU A 84 15.49 26.96 -30.75
C GLU A 84 16.10 25.68 -30.17
N LEU A 85 15.23 24.70 -29.87
CA LEU A 85 15.62 23.39 -29.37
C LEU A 85 15.94 22.45 -30.54
N PRO A 86 16.81 21.44 -30.33
CA PRO A 86 16.90 20.31 -31.24
C PRO A 86 15.53 19.68 -31.48
N LEU A 87 15.24 19.32 -32.73
CA LEU A 87 13.93 18.78 -33.14
C LEU A 87 13.48 17.60 -32.25
N GLU A 88 14.39 16.69 -31.92
CA GLU A 88 14.10 15.55 -31.06
C GLU A 88 13.63 15.98 -29.66
N THR A 89 14.31 16.94 -29.04
CA THR A 89 13.93 17.49 -27.74
C THR A 89 12.57 18.19 -27.81
N ALA A 90 12.33 18.97 -28.86
CA ALA A 90 11.03 19.63 -29.07
C ALA A 90 9.89 18.61 -29.20
N VAL A 91 10.09 17.51 -29.93
CA VAL A 91 9.11 16.41 -30.07
C VAL A 91 8.84 15.75 -28.73
N ILE A 92 9.87 15.48 -27.92
CA ILE A 92 9.70 14.88 -26.59
C ILE A 92 8.88 15.79 -25.68
N LEU A 93 9.22 17.08 -25.59
CA LEU A 93 8.49 18.03 -24.74
C LEU A 93 7.05 18.20 -25.21
N SER A 94 6.83 18.36 -26.52
CA SER A 94 5.47 18.42 -27.08
C SER A 94 4.67 17.16 -26.79
N SER A 95 5.31 15.99 -26.81
CA SER A 95 4.68 14.71 -26.49
C SER A 95 4.26 14.63 -25.02
N LEU A 96 5.12 15.09 -24.09
CA LEU A 96 4.81 15.15 -22.66
C LEU A 96 3.67 16.12 -22.37
N ILE A 97 3.65 17.28 -23.03
CA ILE A 97 2.57 18.26 -22.92
C ILE A 97 1.26 17.67 -23.43
N HIS A 98 1.27 17.03 -24.61
CA HIS A 98 0.06 16.42 -25.20
C HIS A 98 -0.51 15.30 -24.32
N LEU A 99 0.36 14.51 -23.70
CA LEU A 99 -0.01 13.42 -22.78
C LEU A 99 -0.51 13.89 -21.41
N HIS A 100 -0.30 15.16 -21.04
CA HIS A 100 -0.72 15.67 -19.75
C HIS A 100 -2.25 15.84 -19.71
N VAL A 101 -2.90 15.01 -18.90
CA VAL A 101 -4.34 15.04 -18.64
C VAL A 101 -4.53 15.41 -17.17
N PRO A 102 -4.96 16.65 -16.83
CA PRO A 102 -5.06 17.12 -15.45
C PRO A 102 -5.88 16.22 -14.52
N GLU A 103 -6.93 15.59 -15.05
CA GLU A 103 -7.86 14.71 -14.34
C GLU A 103 -7.19 13.42 -13.83
N LEU A 104 -6.04 13.05 -14.40
CA LEU A 104 -5.21 11.94 -13.94
C LEU A 104 -4.35 12.29 -12.72
N ALA A 105 -4.06 13.56 -12.46
CA ALA A 105 -3.11 13.95 -11.42
C ALA A 105 -3.56 13.50 -10.01
N ARG A 106 -2.63 13.00 -9.20
CA ARG A 106 -2.92 12.37 -7.91
C ARG A 106 -2.16 12.95 -6.73
N SER A 107 -1.14 13.77 -6.93
CA SER A 107 -0.35 14.32 -5.81
C SER A 107 -1.21 15.05 -4.78
N ASP A 108 -2.06 15.98 -5.22
CA ASP A 108 -2.91 16.76 -4.31
C ASP A 108 -3.91 15.89 -3.56
N ARG A 109 -4.52 14.92 -4.27
CA ARG A 109 -5.45 13.94 -3.69
C ARG A 109 -4.78 13.07 -2.63
N LEU A 110 -3.56 12.59 -2.92
CA LEU A 110 -2.78 11.81 -1.97
C LEU A 110 -2.42 12.61 -0.72
N GLU A 111 -2.05 13.88 -0.87
CA GLU A 111 -1.77 14.77 0.28
C GLU A 111 -3.00 14.96 1.16
N GLU A 112 -4.18 15.16 0.56
CA GLU A 112 -5.45 15.33 1.27
C GLU A 112 -5.88 14.03 1.95
N ASP A 113 -5.85 12.93 1.21
CA ASP A 113 -6.21 11.61 1.71
C ASP A 113 -5.34 11.20 2.90
N LEU A 114 -4.03 11.38 2.80
CA LEU A 114 -3.10 11.05 3.87
C LEU A 114 -3.26 11.98 5.08
N SER A 115 -3.64 13.24 4.87
CA SER A 115 -3.95 14.17 5.96
C SER A 115 -5.15 13.69 6.76
N LEU A 116 -6.20 13.20 6.08
CA LEU A 116 -7.39 12.63 6.71
C LEU A 116 -7.10 11.27 7.39
N LEU A 117 -6.43 10.35 6.68
CA LEU A 117 -6.14 9.00 7.18
C LEU A 117 -5.20 8.97 8.39
N LEU A 118 -4.31 9.95 8.50
CA LEU A 118 -3.32 10.04 9.59
C LEU A 118 -3.68 11.07 10.65
N ASP A 119 -4.78 11.81 10.49
CA ASP A 119 -5.17 12.95 11.32
C ASP A 119 -3.99 13.92 11.56
N ALA A 120 -3.35 14.32 10.47
CA ALA A 120 -2.16 15.16 10.47
C ALA A 120 -2.30 16.35 9.51
N PRO A 121 -1.73 17.53 9.82
CA PRO A 121 -1.81 18.67 8.91
C PRO A 121 -1.20 18.38 7.53
N ARG A 122 -1.82 18.87 6.45
CA ARG A 122 -1.29 18.72 5.07
C ARG A 122 0.17 19.16 4.95
N SER A 123 0.61 20.19 5.67
CA SER A 123 2.00 20.64 5.66
C SER A 123 2.99 19.58 6.18
N GLU A 124 2.59 18.82 7.20
CA GLU A 124 3.39 17.71 7.74
C GLU A 124 3.43 16.54 6.75
N ILE A 125 2.27 16.20 6.16
CA ILE A 125 2.18 15.16 5.13
C ILE A 125 3.06 15.49 3.93
N ALA A 126 2.96 16.73 3.43
CA ALA A 126 3.77 17.19 2.31
C ALA A 126 5.28 17.15 2.63
N ASP A 127 5.68 17.40 3.88
CA ASP A 127 7.07 17.24 4.30
C ASP A 127 7.52 15.77 4.28
N ARG A 128 6.69 14.86 4.81
CA ARG A 128 6.96 13.41 4.79
C ARG A 128 7.03 12.82 3.39
N ILE A 129 6.23 13.34 2.45
CA ILE A 129 6.26 12.98 1.03
C ILE A 129 7.56 13.46 0.36
N ARG A 130 8.02 14.67 0.68
CA ARG A 130 9.27 15.22 0.12
C ARG A 130 10.52 14.58 0.73
N HIS A 131 10.43 14.13 1.97
CA HIS A 131 11.52 13.54 2.74
C HIS A 131 11.17 12.13 3.23
N PRO A 132 11.02 11.15 2.30
CA PRO A 132 10.65 9.79 2.68
C PRO A 132 11.74 9.15 3.54
N VAL A 133 11.32 8.42 4.57
CA VAL A 133 12.26 7.73 5.50
C VAL A 133 12.76 6.41 4.90
N SER A 134 12.00 5.81 4.00
CA SER A 134 12.33 4.54 3.34
C SER A 134 13.45 4.72 2.32
N GLN A 135 14.52 3.91 2.44
CA GLN A 135 15.62 3.93 1.47
C GLN A 135 15.14 3.56 0.08
N ARG A 136 14.28 2.53 -0.05
CA ARG A 136 13.70 2.14 -1.35
C ARG A 136 12.88 3.27 -1.99
N THR A 137 12.14 4.02 -1.19
CA THR A 137 11.36 5.17 -1.67
C THR A 137 12.29 6.32 -2.09
N CYS A 138 13.32 6.64 -1.29
CA CYS A 138 14.35 7.62 -1.64
C CYS A 138 15.05 7.28 -2.97
N ASP A 139 15.49 6.03 -3.13
CA ASP A 139 16.17 5.56 -4.32
C ASP A 139 15.27 5.68 -5.56
N PHE A 140 13.98 5.40 -5.40
CA PHE A 140 13.01 5.53 -6.49
C PHE A 140 12.75 7.00 -6.84
N VAL A 141 12.54 7.87 -5.86
CA VAL A 141 12.39 9.32 -6.07
C VAL A 141 13.61 9.91 -6.79
N ASN A 142 14.83 9.51 -6.40
CA ASN A 142 16.05 9.96 -7.07
C ASN A 142 16.14 9.42 -8.50
N HIS A 143 15.81 8.15 -8.71
CA HIS A 143 15.75 7.55 -10.04
C HIS A 143 14.79 8.30 -10.97
N ILE A 144 13.60 8.71 -10.49
CA ILE A 144 12.65 9.54 -11.27
C ILE A 144 13.30 10.85 -11.71
N ARG A 145 13.98 11.54 -10.80
CA ARG A 145 14.67 12.80 -11.11
C ARG A 145 15.77 12.59 -12.15
N ASP A 146 16.47 11.47 -12.10
CA ASP A 146 17.52 11.13 -13.06
C ASP A 146 16.94 10.73 -14.43
N VAL A 147 15.80 10.05 -14.46
CA VAL A 147 15.04 9.79 -15.70
C VAL A 147 14.66 11.10 -16.35
N ALA A 148 14.04 12.01 -15.60
CA ALA A 148 13.56 13.29 -16.10
C ALA A 148 14.69 14.14 -16.71
N ARG A 149 15.88 14.11 -16.10
CA ARG A 149 17.04 14.88 -16.58
C ARG A 149 17.71 14.26 -17.80
N ASN A 150 17.90 12.94 -17.80
CA ASN A 150 18.79 12.29 -18.76
C ASN A 150 18.05 11.63 -19.94
N ARG A 151 16.76 11.31 -19.75
CA ARG A 151 15.92 10.59 -20.73
C ARG A 151 14.44 10.96 -20.54
N PRO A 152 14.07 12.24 -20.74
CA PRO A 152 12.74 12.75 -20.43
C PRO A 152 11.60 12.00 -21.13
N HIS A 153 11.83 11.40 -22.31
CA HIS A 153 10.84 10.55 -22.99
C HIS A 153 10.42 9.35 -22.16
N ALA A 154 11.32 8.80 -21.35
CA ALA A 154 11.03 7.63 -20.51
C ALA A 154 10.09 7.95 -19.34
N LEU A 155 9.80 9.22 -19.03
CA LEU A 155 8.75 9.57 -18.06
C LEU A 155 7.36 9.08 -18.46
N ILE A 156 7.13 8.84 -19.76
CA ILE A 156 5.89 8.26 -20.27
C ILE A 156 5.62 6.86 -19.69
N ALA A 157 6.67 6.14 -19.29
CA ALA A 157 6.53 4.86 -18.60
C ALA A 157 5.74 5.00 -17.28
N TYR A 158 5.94 6.10 -16.56
CA TYR A 158 5.33 6.34 -15.26
C TYR A 158 3.84 6.67 -15.39
N SER A 159 3.44 7.52 -16.35
CA SER A 159 2.00 7.75 -16.58
C SER A 159 1.28 6.48 -16.96
N TRP A 160 1.91 5.64 -17.81
CA TRP A 160 1.36 4.34 -18.13
C TRP A 160 1.23 3.44 -16.88
N VAL A 161 2.30 3.23 -16.12
CA VAL A 161 2.28 2.28 -15.01
C VAL A 161 1.42 2.76 -13.84
N LEU A 162 1.57 4.03 -13.44
CA LEU A 162 0.90 4.59 -12.26
C LEU A 162 -0.58 4.84 -12.53
N TYR A 163 -0.93 5.57 -13.59
CA TYR A 163 -2.33 5.91 -13.85
C TYR A 163 -3.15 4.71 -14.34
N MET A 164 -2.59 3.84 -15.21
CA MET A 164 -3.35 2.67 -15.67
C MET A 164 -3.62 1.65 -14.55
N ALA A 165 -2.83 1.64 -13.49
CA ALA A 165 -3.08 0.82 -12.32
C ALA A 165 -4.39 1.24 -11.61
N LEU A 166 -4.73 2.53 -11.61
CA LEU A 166 -5.94 3.04 -10.96
C LEU A 166 -7.23 2.57 -11.66
N PHE A 167 -7.26 2.57 -12.99
CA PHE A 167 -8.45 2.16 -13.75
C PHE A 167 -8.74 0.65 -13.69
N ASN A 168 -7.70 -0.17 -13.56
CA ASN A 168 -7.86 -1.63 -13.60
C ASN A 168 -7.75 -2.24 -12.19
N GLY A 169 -6.62 -2.03 -11.51
CA GLY A 169 -6.37 -2.56 -10.17
C GLY A 169 -7.05 -1.74 -9.06
N GLY A 170 -7.23 -0.43 -9.26
CA GLY A 170 -7.83 0.47 -8.28
C GLY A 170 -9.28 0.12 -7.94
N ARG A 171 -10.07 -0.40 -8.90
CA ARG A 171 -11.45 -0.85 -8.62
C ARG A 171 -11.48 -2.00 -7.62
N TRP A 172 -10.58 -2.99 -7.75
CA TRP A 172 -10.44 -4.06 -6.76
C TRP A 172 -10.01 -3.52 -5.40
N ILE A 173 -9.06 -2.58 -5.35
CA ILE A 173 -8.62 -1.97 -4.09
C ILE A 173 -9.76 -1.21 -3.42
N ARG A 174 -10.59 -0.47 -4.18
CA ARG A 174 -11.79 0.22 -3.68
C ARG A 174 -12.78 -0.75 -3.05
N GLU A 175 -13.04 -1.89 -3.68
CA GLU A 175 -13.90 -2.93 -3.10
C GLU A 175 -13.37 -3.43 -1.76
N GLN A 176 -12.05 -3.64 -1.64
CA GLN A 176 -11.45 -4.01 -0.35
C GLN A 176 -11.59 -2.89 0.69
N LEU A 177 -11.33 -1.64 0.30
CA LEU A 177 -11.43 -0.48 1.19
C LEU A 177 -12.86 -0.18 1.64
N ALA A 178 -13.87 -0.50 0.82
CA ALA A 178 -15.28 -0.36 1.20
C ALA A 178 -15.59 -1.13 2.49
N THR A 179 -15.01 -2.33 2.67
CA THR A 179 -15.18 -3.11 3.90
C THR A 179 -14.59 -2.43 5.14
N ALA A 180 -13.55 -1.61 4.96
CA ALA A 180 -12.94 -0.84 6.05
C ALA A 180 -13.77 0.41 6.41
N ARG A 181 -14.52 0.97 5.45
CA ARG A 181 -15.44 2.11 5.70
C ARG A 181 -16.50 1.77 6.72
N ASP A 182 -17.02 0.54 6.68
CA ASP A 182 -18.06 0.06 7.60
C ASP A 182 -17.56 -0.10 9.05
N ILE A 183 -16.24 -0.03 9.28
CA ILE A 183 -15.59 -0.33 10.57
C ILE A 183 -14.89 0.91 11.19
N SER A 184 -15.02 2.10 10.58
CA SER A 184 -14.65 3.42 11.16
C SER A 184 -13.23 3.95 10.94
N TRP A 185 -12.62 3.75 9.77
CA TRP A 185 -11.40 4.52 9.39
C TRP A 185 -11.67 6.01 9.20
N PHE A 186 -12.92 6.36 8.91
CA PHE A 186 -13.34 7.70 8.53
C PHE A 186 -14.21 8.25 9.64
N PRO A 187 -13.98 9.50 10.11
CA PRO A 187 -14.88 10.12 11.05
C PRO A 187 -16.28 10.12 10.46
N LEU A 188 -17.25 9.59 11.21
CA LEU A 188 -18.66 9.68 10.84
C LEU A 188 -19.02 11.17 10.81
N SER A 189 -19.14 11.75 9.62
CA SER A 189 -19.91 12.97 9.45
C SER A 189 -21.32 12.69 9.99
N GLU A 190 -21.80 13.49 10.95
CA GLU A 190 -23.15 13.37 11.53
C GLU A 190 -24.28 13.44 10.47
N SER A 191 -23.93 13.74 9.21
CA SER A 191 -24.83 13.76 8.04
C SER A 191 -24.71 12.50 7.20
N ALA A 192 -24.64 11.31 7.82
CA ALA A 192 -24.56 10.00 7.14
C ALA A 192 -25.87 9.57 6.46
N VAL A 193 -26.48 10.45 5.69
CA VAL A 193 -27.60 10.16 4.79
C VAL A 193 -27.05 10.26 3.36
N GLU A 194 -26.71 9.11 2.79
CA GLU A 194 -26.31 8.93 1.38
C GLU A 194 -25.11 9.78 0.94
N LEU A 195 -23.89 9.41 1.37
CA LEU A 195 -22.67 10.00 0.83
C LEU A 195 -22.44 9.51 -0.61
N SER A 196 -22.42 10.44 -1.56
CA SER A 196 -22.08 10.15 -2.96
C SER A 196 -20.62 9.70 -3.07
N PRO A 197 -20.23 9.00 -4.16
CA PRO A 197 -18.84 8.65 -4.46
C PRO A 197 -17.87 9.86 -4.53
N GLU A 198 -18.40 11.08 -4.56
CA GLU A 198 -17.69 12.34 -4.72
C GLU A 198 -17.32 12.99 -3.37
N ASP A 199 -17.67 12.36 -2.23
CA ASP A 199 -17.35 12.90 -0.93
C ASP A 199 -15.86 12.74 -0.60
N ASN A 200 -15.09 13.79 -0.93
CA ASN A 200 -13.66 13.93 -0.63
C ASN A 200 -13.33 13.87 0.88
N SER A 201 -14.34 13.88 1.76
CA SER A 201 -14.14 13.73 3.21
C SER A 201 -13.69 12.32 3.65
N THR A 202 -13.68 11.37 2.70
CA THR A 202 -13.40 9.96 2.98
C THR A 202 -11.92 9.60 2.94
N GLY A 203 -11.00 10.51 2.62
CA GLY A 203 -9.57 10.20 2.53
C GLY A 203 -9.21 9.04 1.58
N LEU A 204 -10.06 8.79 0.58
CA LEU A 204 -9.90 7.76 -0.45
C LEU A 204 -9.97 8.33 -1.86
N SER A 205 -9.97 9.66 -2.02
CA SER A 205 -10.16 10.39 -3.28
C SER A 205 -9.14 9.97 -4.36
N PHE A 206 -7.95 9.52 -3.97
CA PHE A 206 -6.90 8.97 -4.83
C PHE A 206 -7.40 7.89 -5.80
N TRP A 207 -8.36 7.06 -5.37
CA TRP A 207 -8.85 5.94 -6.16
C TRP A 207 -10.01 6.28 -7.10
N TYR A 208 -10.61 7.46 -6.91
CA TYR A 208 -11.76 7.90 -7.70
C TYR A 208 -11.31 8.81 -8.84
N PHE A 209 -12.19 9.03 -9.80
CA PHE A 209 -12.01 9.97 -10.90
C PHE A 209 -13.23 10.89 -10.94
N ASP A 210 -13.04 12.16 -11.26
CA ASP A 210 -14.14 13.13 -11.39
C ASP A 210 -14.77 12.97 -12.79
N SER A 211 -15.46 11.85 -12.98
CA SER A 211 -16.11 11.48 -14.24
C SER A 211 -17.33 10.61 -13.96
N ASP A 212 -18.40 10.84 -14.71
CA ASP A 212 -19.64 10.06 -14.66
C ASP A 212 -19.43 8.60 -15.14
N GLU A 213 -18.31 8.31 -15.81
CA GLU A 213 -17.95 7.00 -16.35
C GLU A 213 -16.87 6.29 -15.51
N ASP A 214 -16.71 6.67 -14.23
CA ASP A 214 -15.70 6.09 -13.31
C ASP A 214 -14.28 6.11 -13.93
N GLY A 215 -14.02 7.17 -14.70
CA GLY A 215 -12.78 7.44 -15.41
C GLY A 215 -12.53 6.65 -16.70
N ASP A 216 -13.47 5.84 -17.20
CA ASP A 216 -13.27 5.10 -18.46
C ASP A 216 -13.09 6.02 -19.67
N ASP A 217 -13.75 7.18 -19.68
CA ASP A 217 -13.58 8.27 -20.64
C ASP A 217 -12.14 8.85 -20.60
N ILE A 218 -11.65 9.16 -19.39
CA ILE A 218 -10.29 9.69 -19.16
C ILE A 218 -9.24 8.66 -19.60
N LYS A 219 -9.46 7.39 -19.29
CA LYS A 219 -8.61 6.27 -19.71
C LYS A 219 -8.56 6.14 -21.24
N ALA A 220 -9.70 6.27 -21.90
CA ALA A 220 -9.80 6.18 -23.35
C ALA A 220 -9.04 7.33 -24.03
N ASP A 221 -9.23 8.57 -23.55
CA ASP A 221 -8.50 9.75 -24.05
C ASP A 221 -6.99 9.60 -23.86
N PHE A 222 -6.54 9.27 -22.64
CA PHE A 222 -5.13 9.03 -22.37
C PHE A 222 -4.52 7.93 -23.27
N SER A 223 -5.24 6.82 -23.47
CA SER A 223 -4.79 5.73 -24.33
C SER A 223 -4.69 6.12 -25.80
N ALA A 224 -5.60 6.99 -26.27
CA ALA A 224 -5.56 7.53 -27.63
C ALA A 224 -4.34 8.45 -27.82
N ARG A 225 -4.14 9.41 -26.90
CA ARG A 225 -2.98 10.32 -26.91
C ARG A 225 -1.65 9.57 -26.86
N LEU A 226 -1.56 8.53 -26.03
CA LEU A 226 -0.37 7.69 -25.93
C LEU A 226 -0.11 6.86 -27.19
N SER A 227 -1.16 6.44 -27.89
CA SER A 227 -1.02 5.75 -29.17
C SER A 227 -0.48 6.70 -30.24
N GLU A 228 -0.96 7.94 -30.28
CA GLU A 228 -0.50 8.98 -31.19
C GLU A 228 0.97 9.34 -30.93
N VAL A 229 1.30 9.73 -29.70
CA VAL A 229 2.68 10.07 -29.28
C VAL A 229 3.63 8.90 -29.50
N GLY A 230 3.18 7.67 -29.21
CA GLY A 230 3.96 6.46 -29.43
C GLY A 230 4.40 6.29 -30.90
N SER A 231 3.69 6.85 -31.87
CA SER A 231 4.09 6.80 -33.28
C SER A 231 5.25 7.74 -33.62
N MET A 232 5.45 8.80 -32.83
CA MET A 232 6.46 9.84 -33.06
C MET A 232 7.86 9.45 -32.56
N PHE A 233 7.95 8.45 -31.68
CA PHE A 233 9.22 8.01 -31.11
C PHE A 233 9.99 7.02 -31.97
N SER A 234 11.32 7.13 -31.90
CA SER A 234 12.25 6.17 -32.46
C SER A 234 12.13 4.80 -31.78
N THR A 235 12.71 3.77 -32.38
CA THR A 235 12.78 2.43 -31.78
C THR A 235 13.47 2.46 -30.42
N ASP A 236 14.61 3.16 -30.33
CA ASP A 236 15.42 3.21 -29.11
C ASP A 236 14.65 3.93 -27.98
N GLN A 237 13.96 5.03 -28.29
CA GLN A 237 13.11 5.73 -27.33
C GLN A 237 11.94 4.85 -26.84
N LYS A 238 11.34 4.05 -27.73
CA LYS A 238 10.28 3.09 -27.36
C LYS A 238 10.83 1.99 -26.45
N GLU A 239 12.03 1.49 -26.75
CA GLU A 239 12.70 0.48 -25.92
C GLU A 239 13.01 1.04 -24.53
N ASP A 240 13.54 2.27 -24.44
CA ASP A 240 13.77 2.97 -23.18
C ASP A 240 12.49 3.13 -22.35
N ILE A 241 11.37 3.49 -22.98
CA ILE A 241 10.07 3.63 -22.29
C ILE A 241 9.59 2.26 -21.76
N ILE A 242 9.77 1.19 -22.54
CA ILE A 242 9.36 -0.16 -22.13
C ILE A 242 10.21 -0.69 -20.98
N ASP A 243 11.53 -0.49 -21.05
CA ASP A 243 12.46 -0.93 -20.01
C ASP A 243 12.32 -0.11 -18.73
N GLU A 244 12.03 1.18 -18.86
CA GLU A 244 11.66 2.00 -17.71
C GLU A 244 10.36 1.51 -17.08
N ALA A 245 9.34 1.15 -17.85
CA ALA A 245 8.08 0.65 -17.29
C ALA A 245 8.29 -0.63 -16.46
N LYS A 246 9.18 -1.54 -16.90
CA LYS A 246 9.57 -2.71 -16.11
C LYS A 246 10.24 -2.30 -14.80
N THR A 247 11.16 -1.35 -14.88
CA THR A 247 11.88 -0.78 -13.72
C THR A 247 10.91 -0.15 -12.72
N VAL A 248 9.90 0.59 -13.19
CA VAL A 248 8.86 1.19 -12.34
C VAL A 248 8.10 0.11 -11.57
N PHE A 249 7.64 -0.96 -12.24
CA PHE A 249 6.97 -2.07 -11.55
C PHE A 249 7.88 -2.77 -10.53
N GLU A 250 9.15 -3.00 -10.88
CA GLU A 250 10.11 -3.66 -10.00
C GLU A 250 10.38 -2.82 -8.75
N ARG A 251 10.58 -1.51 -8.89
CA ARG A 251 10.75 -0.59 -7.77
C ARG A 251 9.49 -0.48 -6.91
N CYS A 252 8.30 -0.49 -7.51
CA CYS A 252 7.05 -0.62 -6.76
C CYS A 252 7.02 -1.90 -5.92
N ALA A 253 7.41 -3.05 -6.49
CA ALA A 253 7.46 -4.31 -5.76
C ALA A 253 8.45 -4.25 -4.58
N GLU A 254 9.65 -3.71 -4.79
CA GLU A 254 10.66 -3.54 -3.74
C GLU A 254 10.21 -2.62 -2.60
N MET A 255 9.51 -1.52 -2.92
CA MET A 255 8.94 -0.62 -1.89
C MET A 255 7.94 -1.34 -1.00
N ILE A 256 7.10 -2.21 -1.58
CA ILE A 256 6.12 -2.98 -0.81
C ILE A 256 6.83 -4.10 -0.01
N GLU A 257 7.86 -4.74 -0.56
CA GLU A 257 8.66 -5.74 0.19
C GLU A 257 9.37 -5.16 1.42
N GLU A 258 9.82 -3.90 1.36
CA GLU A 258 10.43 -3.23 2.52
C GLU A 258 9.41 -2.94 3.65
N LEU A 259 8.12 -2.79 3.34
CA LEU A 259 7.08 -2.63 4.35
C LEU A 259 7.01 -3.86 5.28
N ASP A 260 7.13 -5.08 4.73
CA ASP A 260 7.07 -6.32 5.52
C ASP A 260 8.19 -6.42 6.54
N HIS A 261 9.41 -6.04 6.14
CA HIS A 261 10.57 -6.07 7.04
C HIS A 261 10.44 -5.07 8.19
N THR A 262 9.80 -3.93 7.93
CA THR A 262 9.58 -2.88 8.94
C THR A 262 8.51 -3.30 9.94
N GLN A 263 7.42 -3.91 9.47
CA GLN A 263 6.34 -4.41 10.32
C GLN A 263 6.77 -5.62 11.16
N GLN A 264 7.57 -6.54 10.60
CA GLN A 264 8.13 -7.67 11.37
C GLN A 264 9.11 -7.21 12.47
N LYS A 265 9.94 -6.20 12.21
CA LYS A 265 10.84 -5.64 13.22
C LYS A 265 10.08 -4.96 14.36
N GLY A 266 9.08 -4.14 14.04
CA GLY A 266 8.22 -3.52 15.06
C GLY A 266 7.46 -4.54 15.90
N ALA A 267 6.94 -5.60 15.28
CA ALA A 267 6.29 -6.70 16.00
C ALA A 267 7.27 -7.45 16.92
N ASN A 268 8.51 -7.71 16.47
CA ASN A 268 9.53 -8.37 17.29
C ASN A 268 10.05 -7.47 18.42
N GLU A 269 10.18 -6.16 18.21
CA GLU A 269 10.61 -5.20 19.25
C GLU A 269 9.55 -5.04 20.34
N LEU A 270 8.26 -4.95 19.98
CA LEU A 270 7.15 -4.92 20.94
C LEU A 270 7.05 -6.21 21.77
N VAL A 271 7.34 -7.38 21.17
CA VAL A 271 7.41 -8.65 21.89
C VAL A 271 8.59 -8.66 22.88
N THR A 272 9.73 -8.04 22.54
CA THR A 272 10.89 -8.00 23.45
C THR A 272 10.74 -7.05 24.64
N GLU A 273 9.95 -5.98 24.52
CA GLU A 273 9.70 -5.05 25.63
C GLU A 273 8.63 -5.58 26.62
N ASP A 274 7.63 -6.34 26.15
CA ASP A 274 6.53 -6.83 27.01
C ASP A 274 6.84 -8.20 27.68
N GLU A 275 7.67 -9.06 27.05
CA GLU A 275 8.01 -10.37 27.61
C GLU A 275 8.98 -10.32 28.81
N THR A 276 9.83 -9.29 28.93
CA THR A 276 10.77 -9.21 30.05
C THR A 276 10.10 -8.77 31.37
N SER A 277 9.00 -8.03 31.29
CA SER A 277 8.23 -7.56 32.45
C SER A 277 7.18 -8.59 32.91
N SER A 278 6.44 -9.19 31.96
CA SER A 278 5.29 -10.06 32.23
C SER A 278 5.66 -11.42 32.85
N TRP A 279 6.78 -12.04 32.43
CA TRP A 279 7.17 -13.35 32.94
C TRP A 279 7.89 -13.29 34.29
N SER A 280 8.51 -12.16 34.67
CA SER A 280 9.22 -12.03 35.95
C SER A 280 8.27 -12.16 37.16
N GLY A 281 7.07 -11.57 37.07
CA GLY A 281 6.03 -11.66 38.08
C GLY A 281 5.38 -13.05 38.14
N LEU A 282 5.14 -13.68 37.00
CA LEU A 282 4.62 -15.05 36.92
C LEU A 282 5.62 -16.08 37.44
N TYR A 283 6.92 -15.90 37.19
CA TYR A 283 7.96 -16.81 37.66
C TYR A 283 8.12 -16.74 39.19
N GLU A 284 8.11 -15.55 39.80
CA GLU A 284 8.14 -15.40 41.26
C GLU A 284 6.83 -15.85 41.93
N PHE A 285 5.68 -15.62 41.29
CA PHE A 285 4.39 -16.11 41.76
C PHE A 285 4.31 -17.65 41.74
N LEU A 286 4.76 -18.29 40.65
CA LEU A 286 4.81 -19.76 40.53
C LEU A 286 5.86 -20.39 41.46
N ARG A 287 7.00 -19.73 41.65
CA ARG A 287 8.07 -20.15 42.57
C ARG A 287 7.59 -20.21 44.03
N LEU A 288 6.68 -19.32 44.44
CA LEU A 288 6.08 -19.31 45.78
C LEU A 288 4.89 -20.28 45.93
N LEU A 289 4.13 -20.51 44.85
CA LEU A 289 2.96 -21.39 44.85
C LEU A 289 3.31 -22.88 44.80
N LEU A 290 4.36 -23.26 44.07
CA LEU A 290 4.77 -24.66 43.91
C LEU A 290 5.04 -25.38 45.25
N PRO A 291 5.83 -24.84 46.21
CA PRO A 291 6.06 -25.52 47.48
C PRO A 291 4.80 -25.59 48.35
N MET A 292 3.88 -24.61 48.27
CA MET A 292 2.62 -24.67 49.00
C MET A 292 1.69 -25.77 48.48
N VAL A 293 1.56 -25.90 47.16
CA VAL A 293 0.71 -26.94 46.55
C VAL A 293 1.30 -28.33 46.78
N VAL A 294 2.62 -28.47 46.65
CA VAL A 294 3.32 -29.73 46.96
C VAL A 294 3.13 -30.12 48.42
N MET A 295 3.24 -29.17 49.37
CA MET A 295 3.06 -29.45 50.80
C MET A 295 1.61 -29.79 51.16
N GLN A 296 0.62 -29.14 50.53
CA GLN A 296 -0.80 -29.50 50.70
C GLN A 296 -1.12 -30.90 50.15
N LEU A 297 -0.58 -31.26 48.99
CA LEU A 297 -0.75 -32.59 48.43
C LEU A 297 -0.06 -33.66 49.29
N LEU A 298 1.11 -33.36 49.86
CA LEU A 298 1.82 -34.25 50.79
C LEU A 298 1.03 -34.45 52.08
N VAL A 299 0.40 -33.41 52.63
CA VAL A 299 -0.49 -33.51 53.80
C VAL A 299 -1.73 -34.34 53.50
N VAL A 300 -2.34 -34.20 52.32
CA VAL A 300 -3.48 -35.02 51.89
C VAL A 300 -3.07 -36.48 51.71
N LEU A 301 -1.90 -36.73 51.14
CA LEU A 301 -1.36 -38.07 50.96
C LEU A 301 -1.05 -38.74 52.32
N LEU A 302 -0.43 -38.00 53.24
CA LEU A 302 -0.14 -38.47 54.61
C LEU A 302 -1.42 -38.74 55.41
N LYS A 303 -2.47 -37.92 55.24
CA LYS A 303 -3.81 -38.18 55.83
C LYS A 303 -4.48 -39.42 55.25
N ARG A 304 -4.27 -39.72 53.96
CA ARG A 304 -4.77 -40.95 53.32
C ARG A 304 -4.03 -42.20 53.81
N ILE A 305 -2.71 -42.10 54.01
CA ILE A 305 -1.88 -43.23 54.46
C ILE A 305 -2.09 -43.52 55.96
N SER A 306 -2.38 -42.52 56.78
CA SER A 306 -2.53 -42.68 58.24
C SER A 306 -3.89 -43.21 58.73
N GLY A 307 -4.88 -43.42 57.84
CA GLY A 307 -6.08 -44.20 58.17
C GLY A 307 -6.96 -43.71 59.33
N ILE A 308 -6.90 -42.42 59.70
CA ILE A 308 -7.65 -41.89 60.85
C ILE A 308 -9.10 -41.56 60.42
N ARG A 309 -10.06 -42.43 60.79
CA ARG A 309 -11.50 -42.11 60.74
C ARG A 309 -11.88 -41.22 61.92
N VAL A 310 -12.19 -39.95 61.66
CA VAL A 310 -12.89 -39.10 62.62
C VAL A 310 -14.41 -39.34 62.46
N ARG A 311 -15.07 -39.76 63.53
CA ARG A 311 -16.51 -40.05 63.61
C ARG A 311 -17.31 -38.74 63.70
N ALA A 312 -18.32 -38.56 62.86
CA ALA A 312 -19.20 -37.39 62.88
C ALA A 312 -20.14 -37.39 64.11
N PRO A 313 -20.50 -36.23 64.69
CA PRO A 313 -21.48 -36.14 65.77
C PRO A 313 -22.92 -36.20 65.24
N LEU A 314 -23.79 -36.82 66.04
CA LEU A 314 -25.22 -37.04 65.77
C LEU A 314 -26.03 -35.73 65.69
N PRO A 315 -27.11 -35.67 64.89
CA PRO A 315 -27.94 -34.47 64.77
C PRO A 315 -28.97 -34.34 65.91
N PHE A 316 -29.12 -33.12 66.41
CA PHE A 316 -30.13 -32.69 67.37
C PHE A 316 -31.54 -32.76 66.77
N ARG A 317 -32.46 -33.48 67.44
CA ARG A 317 -33.89 -33.57 67.10
C ARG A 317 -34.65 -32.44 67.82
N LYS A 318 -35.38 -31.62 67.05
CA LYS A 318 -36.22 -30.51 67.55
C LYS A 318 -37.33 -31.02 68.46
N LEU A 319 -37.54 -30.32 69.57
CA LEU A 319 -38.71 -30.42 70.44
C LEU A 319 -39.92 -29.79 69.72
N GLU A 320 -40.93 -30.58 69.40
CA GLU A 320 -42.28 -30.08 69.13
C GLU A 320 -43.09 -30.12 70.43
N LYS A 321 -43.63 -28.95 70.80
CA LYS A 321 -44.71 -28.79 71.77
C LYS A 321 -45.98 -29.43 71.19
N LYS A 322 -46.65 -30.27 71.99
CA LYS A 322 -48.11 -30.46 71.89
C LYS A 322 -48.72 -30.30 73.27
N GLU A 323 -49.74 -29.44 73.29
CA GLU A 323 -50.69 -29.19 74.36
C GLU A 323 -51.42 -30.47 74.77
N ASN A 324 -51.45 -30.74 76.07
CA ASN A 324 -52.66 -30.79 76.90
C ASN A 324 -52.30 -30.84 78.38
#